data_AF-A0A522DKF5-F1
#
_entry.id   AF-A0A522DKF5-F1
#
_cell.length_a   1.000
_cell.length_b   1.000
_cell.length_c   1.000
_cell.angle_alpha   90.00
_cell.angle_beta   90.00
_cell.angle_gamma   90.00
#
_symmetry.space_group_name_H-M   'P 1'
#
loop_
_entity.id
_entity.type
_entity.pdbx_description
1 polymer ?
#
loop_
_entity_poly.entity_id
_entity_poly.type
_entity_poly.pdbx_seq_one_letter_code
_entity_poly.pdbx_strand_id
1 'polypeptide(L)'
;DNTAGLAYGNLVLLIQMKGASIVTTNTSTFGDTTSLNNAGNYETGIICGVIGDTVFLFHDLLNNYTVADKVQLVKFGEYYSANVIDTVKAQSWDSTTGKGGVLAIRAEEDITLNAPLFADSTGYSGGAFFQHNSSCGFLNPVGNGYAYDATSASELNGAYKGEGIAVIPSNLDGGRAAPANGGGGGNNHNNGGAGGANLTAGGNGGANFSTSPVGCTGNYKGLGGKALSSWGGTKIFLGGGGGAGHANSTSQPYAGGNGGGIIIVIANNLTGNGYKISANGQTGKSTLYDGASGGGAGGTIIMHIINAYSGALTIQANGGNGGNEDDDLINNRCFGAGGGGSGGVIYFNGSVPAVTTSVSGGNSGVNIDAVGCGAPVPAASGSNGSIISSYSYRTSSASSNYCGSSLLPVKLISFAATATTDKKVQLNWEAENPKDAKSFSVERLISLSNWRTITKVYARDYIRQYQAIDENPKPGENIYRLSITGKDNFTGYSVQKRVVIKGENSFSVYPNPARNKITVIGKFEAGAVLQITDIAGKLFSEKKLNTNNSIHPLFLPALPAGIYLLRIERRVEKLIIR
;
A
#
# COMPACT_ATOMS: atom_id res chain seq x y z
N ASP A 1 -18.23 7.62 -6.33
CA ASP A 1 -17.73 6.23 -6.27
C ASP A 1 -18.74 5.29 -6.88
N ASN A 2 -18.35 4.05 -7.17
CA ASN A 2 -19.27 3.00 -7.57
C ASN A 2 -18.84 1.65 -6.98
N THR A 3 -19.72 0.67 -7.05
CA THR A 3 -19.52 -0.68 -6.53
C THR A 3 -18.85 -1.61 -7.55
N ALA A 4 -18.30 -1.09 -8.65
CA ALA A 4 -17.72 -1.91 -9.69
C ALA A 4 -16.55 -2.74 -9.15
N GLY A 5 -16.57 -4.04 -9.46
CA GLY A 5 -15.56 -4.98 -8.99
C GLY A 5 -15.74 -5.47 -7.55
N LEU A 6 -16.71 -4.94 -6.79
CA LEU A 6 -17.14 -5.51 -5.51
C LEU A 6 -18.17 -6.62 -5.76
N ALA A 7 -18.02 -7.73 -5.05
CA ALA A 7 -18.92 -8.86 -5.16
C ALA A 7 -19.07 -9.58 -3.82
N TYR A 8 -20.12 -10.39 -3.71
CA TYR A 8 -20.30 -11.34 -2.62
C TYR A 8 -19.02 -12.15 -2.38
N GLY A 9 -18.66 -12.30 -1.10
CA GLY A 9 -17.48 -13.02 -0.63
C GLY A 9 -16.18 -12.23 -0.68
N ASN A 10 -16.14 -11.03 -1.30
CA ASN A 10 -14.91 -10.27 -1.31
C ASN A 10 -14.54 -9.76 0.08
N LEU A 11 -13.26 -9.91 0.43
CA LEU A 11 -12.67 -9.24 1.57
C LEU A 11 -12.40 -7.77 1.22
N VAL A 12 -12.87 -6.87 2.08
CA VAL A 12 -12.69 -5.42 1.98
C VAL A 12 -12.16 -4.85 3.28
N LEU A 13 -11.44 -3.75 3.18
CA LEU A 13 -11.04 -2.89 4.28
C LEU A 13 -11.94 -1.65 4.26
N LEU A 14 -12.60 -1.36 5.37
CA LEU A 14 -13.21 -0.06 5.63
C LEU A 14 -12.25 0.74 6.50
N ILE A 15 -11.91 1.97 6.10
CA ILE A 15 -10.95 2.81 6.83
C ILE A 15 -11.33 4.30 6.74
N GLN A 16 -11.24 5.02 7.85
CA GLN A 16 -11.41 6.48 7.88
C GLN A 16 -10.07 7.19 7.95
N MET A 17 -9.85 8.10 7.01
CA MET A 17 -8.56 8.75 6.80
C MET A 17 -8.45 10.06 7.56
N LYS A 18 -9.52 10.84 7.76
CA LYS A 18 -9.43 12.14 8.46
C LYS A 18 -10.51 12.27 9.55
N GLY A 19 -10.61 13.44 10.16
CA GLY A 19 -11.68 13.78 11.11
C GLY A 19 -11.22 14.01 12.53
N ALA A 20 -9.91 14.09 12.79
CA ALA A 20 -9.41 14.46 14.11
C ALA A 20 -9.70 15.94 14.42
N SER A 21 -10.04 16.21 15.68
CA SER A 21 -10.19 17.56 16.20
C SER A 21 -8.86 18.09 16.72
N ILE A 22 -8.57 19.35 16.39
CA ILE A 22 -7.36 20.06 16.82
C ILE A 22 -7.71 21.42 17.42
N VAL A 23 -6.81 21.98 18.23
CA VAL A 23 -6.88 23.39 18.64
C VAL A 23 -6.60 24.28 17.43
N THR A 24 -7.46 25.24 17.13
CA THR A 24 -7.31 26.16 15.97
C THR A 24 -7.00 27.60 16.36
N THR A 25 -6.93 27.91 17.66
CA THR A 25 -6.51 29.22 18.15
C THR A 25 -5.04 29.45 17.79
N ASN A 26 -4.71 30.61 17.22
CA ASN A 26 -3.37 30.95 16.72
C ASN A 26 -2.36 31.20 17.86
N THR A 27 -2.00 30.14 18.58
CA THR A 27 -1.10 30.12 19.74
C THR A 27 -0.18 28.90 19.68
N SER A 28 0.69 28.71 20.67
CA SER A 28 1.62 27.57 20.72
C SER A 28 0.95 26.20 20.71
N THR A 29 -0.32 26.13 21.09
CA THR A 29 -1.10 24.89 21.10
C THR A 29 -1.83 24.64 19.78
N PHE A 30 -1.73 25.54 18.78
CA PHE A 30 -2.35 25.32 17.48
C PHE A 30 -1.97 23.93 16.94
N GLY A 31 -2.98 23.21 16.44
CA GLY A 31 -2.84 21.88 15.89
C GLY A 31 -2.72 20.76 16.93
N ASP A 32 -2.75 21.05 18.24
CA ASP A 32 -2.76 20.02 19.29
C ASP A 32 -4.00 19.16 19.11
N THR A 33 -3.80 17.85 18.99
CA THR A 33 -4.90 16.90 18.82
C THR A 33 -5.69 16.78 20.12
N THR A 34 -6.93 17.25 20.10
CA THR A 34 -7.85 17.14 21.25
C THR A 34 -8.60 15.80 21.24
N SER A 35 -8.89 15.28 20.05
CA SER A 35 -9.50 13.95 19.87
C SER A 35 -9.16 13.41 18.49
N LEU A 36 -8.85 12.11 18.40
CA LEU A 36 -8.73 11.41 17.12
C LEU A 36 -10.10 11.17 16.46
N ASN A 37 -11.19 11.26 17.22
CA ASN A 37 -12.55 10.91 16.76
C ASN A 37 -12.53 9.55 16.03
N ASN A 38 -13.09 9.49 14.82
CA ASN A 38 -13.08 8.29 13.99
C ASN A 38 -11.85 8.21 13.05
N ALA A 39 -10.95 9.19 13.05
CA ALA A 39 -9.73 9.13 12.23
C ALA A 39 -8.89 7.90 12.61
N GLY A 40 -8.44 7.18 11.59
CA GLY A 40 -7.68 5.94 11.70
C GLY A 40 -8.49 4.72 12.15
N ASN A 41 -9.81 4.85 12.38
CA ASN A 41 -10.66 3.67 12.56
C ASN A 41 -10.60 2.83 11.28
N TYR A 42 -10.43 1.53 11.46
CA TYR A 42 -10.46 0.59 10.37
C TYR A 42 -11.00 -0.76 10.83
N GLU A 43 -11.50 -1.52 9.86
CA GLU A 43 -11.79 -2.95 10.01
C GLU A 43 -11.89 -3.63 8.65
N THR A 44 -11.67 -4.95 8.63
CA THR A 44 -11.95 -5.78 7.46
C THR A 44 -13.31 -6.44 7.58
N GLY A 45 -14.03 -6.50 6.48
CA GLY A 45 -15.32 -7.17 6.36
C GLY A 45 -15.40 -8.02 5.10
N ILE A 46 -16.29 -9.01 5.11
CA ILE A 46 -16.59 -9.82 3.92
C ILE A 46 -17.93 -9.35 3.39
N ILE A 47 -17.99 -9.02 2.10
CA ILE A 47 -19.22 -8.60 1.44
C ILE A 47 -20.19 -9.78 1.37
N CYS A 48 -21.43 -9.59 1.82
CA CYS A 48 -22.51 -10.56 1.67
C CYS A 48 -23.55 -10.13 0.61
N GLY A 49 -23.44 -8.91 0.09
CA GLY A 49 -24.37 -8.41 -0.93
C GLY A 49 -23.97 -7.03 -1.45
N VAL A 50 -24.31 -6.77 -2.70
CA VAL A 50 -24.18 -5.45 -3.35
C VAL A 50 -25.48 -5.19 -4.10
N ILE A 51 -26.17 -4.10 -3.76
CA ILE A 51 -27.41 -3.67 -4.41
C ILE A 51 -27.26 -2.21 -4.81
N GLY A 52 -27.18 -1.94 -6.12
CA GLY A 52 -26.89 -0.61 -6.62
C GLY A 52 -25.53 -0.10 -6.11
N ASP A 53 -25.56 0.99 -5.37
CA ASP A 53 -24.40 1.62 -4.72
C ASP A 53 -24.18 1.17 -3.26
N THR A 54 -25.05 0.31 -2.73
CA THR A 54 -25.02 -0.12 -1.33
C THR A 54 -24.31 -1.47 -1.19
N VAL A 55 -23.37 -1.55 -0.24
CA VAL A 55 -22.59 -2.75 0.09
C VAL A 55 -22.98 -3.24 1.48
N PHE A 56 -23.22 -4.54 1.60
CA PHE A 56 -23.60 -5.19 2.85
C PHE A 56 -22.53 -6.20 3.27
N LEU A 57 -22.21 -6.24 4.56
CA LEU A 57 -21.16 -7.09 5.13
C LEU A 57 -21.75 -8.19 5.99
N PHE A 58 -21.14 -9.37 5.97
CA PHE A 58 -21.55 -10.53 6.79
C PHE A 58 -21.58 -10.25 8.30
N HIS A 59 -20.74 -9.33 8.75
CA HIS A 59 -20.60 -9.01 10.16
C HIS A 59 -20.86 -7.53 10.39
N ASP A 60 -21.40 -7.21 11.56
CA ASP A 60 -21.64 -5.83 12.00
C ASP A 60 -20.31 -5.08 12.14
N LEU A 61 -20.35 -3.78 11.87
CA LEU A 61 -19.17 -2.93 12.00
C LEU A 61 -18.76 -2.80 13.48
N LEU A 62 -17.46 -2.95 13.75
CA LEU A 62 -16.87 -2.74 15.07
C LEU A 62 -16.79 -1.26 15.45
N ASN A 63 -16.59 -0.40 14.44
CA ASN A 63 -16.37 1.03 14.67
C ASN A 63 -17.46 1.87 14.02
N ASN A 64 -17.60 3.10 14.52
CA ASN A 64 -18.34 4.15 13.83
C ASN A 64 -17.44 4.86 12.82
N TYR A 65 -18.07 5.37 11.75
CA TYR A 65 -17.42 6.09 10.66
C TYR A 65 -18.19 7.36 10.34
N THR A 66 -17.46 8.45 10.11
CA THR A 66 -18.01 9.73 9.66
C THR A 66 -17.66 9.89 8.18
N VAL A 67 -18.61 9.61 7.29
CA VAL A 67 -18.37 9.57 5.83
C VAL A 67 -17.82 10.90 5.27
N ALA A 68 -18.25 12.03 5.84
CA ALA A 68 -17.75 13.37 5.46
C ALA A 68 -16.23 13.53 5.67
N ASP A 69 -15.65 12.76 6.61
CA ASP A 69 -14.25 12.82 7.01
C ASP A 69 -13.35 11.80 6.28
N LYS A 70 -13.68 11.54 5.00
CA LYS A 70 -12.92 10.70 4.05
C LYS A 70 -12.79 9.24 4.50
N VAL A 71 -13.87 8.49 4.30
CA VAL A 71 -13.92 7.04 4.50
C VAL A 71 -13.70 6.32 3.17
N GLN A 72 -12.86 5.29 3.17
CA GLN A 72 -12.58 4.45 2.01
C GLN A 72 -13.06 3.01 2.24
N LEU A 73 -13.67 2.42 1.22
CA LEU A 73 -13.88 0.97 1.12
C LEU A 73 -12.89 0.42 0.10
N VAL A 74 -11.83 -0.24 0.58
CA VAL A 74 -10.71 -0.74 -0.22
C VAL A 74 -10.85 -2.24 -0.41
N LYS A 75 -10.86 -2.69 -1.66
CA LYS A 75 -10.87 -4.12 -1.98
C LYS A 75 -9.49 -4.74 -1.78
N PHE A 76 -9.42 -5.92 -1.19
CA PHE A 76 -8.18 -6.70 -1.15
C PHE A 76 -7.86 -7.31 -2.52
N GLY A 77 -6.57 -7.36 -2.87
CA GLY A 77 -6.09 -8.33 -3.85
C GLY A 77 -6.14 -9.72 -3.25
N GLU A 78 -7.10 -10.54 -3.66
CA GLU A 78 -7.32 -11.88 -3.10
C GLU A 78 -6.78 -12.97 -4.03
N TYR A 79 -5.91 -13.83 -3.49
CA TYR A 79 -5.26 -14.92 -4.21
C TYR A 79 -5.30 -16.20 -3.36
N TYR A 80 -5.07 -17.35 -4.01
CA TYR A 80 -4.75 -18.56 -3.26
C TYR A 80 -3.27 -18.58 -2.88
N SER A 81 -2.39 -18.48 -3.87
CA SER A 81 -0.98 -18.13 -3.69
C SER A 81 -0.66 -16.99 -4.65
N ALA A 82 0.26 -16.10 -4.27
CA ALA A 82 0.70 -14.98 -5.10
C ALA A 82 2.21 -15.07 -5.38
N ASN A 83 2.58 -14.88 -6.64
CA ASN A 83 3.96 -14.67 -7.05
C ASN A 83 4.11 -13.22 -7.53
N VAL A 84 4.78 -12.39 -6.74
CA VAL A 84 4.95 -10.95 -7.02
C VAL A 84 6.14 -10.80 -7.97
N ILE A 85 5.88 -10.70 -9.27
CA ILE A 85 6.91 -10.65 -10.33
C ILE A 85 7.29 -9.23 -10.77
N ASP A 86 6.51 -8.23 -10.36
CA ASP A 86 6.77 -6.81 -10.57
C ASP A 86 6.30 -6.01 -9.34
N THR A 87 6.76 -4.78 -9.21
CA THR A 87 6.48 -3.90 -8.08
C THR A 87 4.97 -3.66 -7.97
N VAL A 88 4.40 -4.03 -6.83
CA VAL A 88 3.00 -3.71 -6.52
C VAL A 88 2.99 -2.45 -5.68
N LYS A 89 2.47 -1.36 -6.24
CA LYS A 89 2.48 -0.04 -5.61
C LYS A 89 1.07 0.40 -5.19
N ALA A 90 0.94 0.94 -3.98
CA ALA A 90 -0.27 1.65 -3.56
C ALA A 90 -0.53 2.86 -4.46
N GLN A 91 -1.79 3.13 -4.79
CA GLN A 91 -2.15 4.43 -5.36
C GLN A 91 -1.80 5.53 -4.35
N SER A 92 -1.22 6.65 -4.79
CA SER A 92 -0.97 7.80 -3.89
C SER A 92 -2.27 8.36 -3.33
N TRP A 93 -2.22 8.82 -2.09
CA TRP A 93 -3.29 9.60 -1.48
C TRP A 93 -3.62 10.83 -2.32
N ASP A 94 -4.91 11.10 -2.49
CA ASP A 94 -5.44 12.31 -3.09
C ASP A 94 -6.44 12.93 -2.09
N SER A 95 -6.04 14.09 -1.54
CA SER A 95 -6.82 14.84 -0.56
C SER A 95 -8.15 15.36 -1.09
N THR A 96 -8.26 15.58 -2.41
CA THR A 96 -9.46 16.08 -3.07
C THR A 96 -10.52 15.00 -3.12
N THR A 97 -10.15 13.82 -3.61
CA THR A 97 -11.08 12.69 -3.72
C THR A 97 -11.21 11.91 -2.41
N GLY A 98 -10.26 12.04 -1.49
CA GLY A 98 -10.19 11.29 -0.24
C GLY A 98 -9.80 9.82 -0.41
N LYS A 99 -9.03 9.50 -1.45
CA LYS A 99 -8.73 8.12 -1.88
C LYS A 99 -7.24 7.85 -2.00
N GLY A 100 -6.87 6.58 -1.92
CA GLY A 100 -5.50 6.11 -2.08
C GLY A 100 -4.77 5.92 -0.75
N GLY A 101 -3.47 5.70 -0.85
CA GLY A 101 -2.55 5.47 0.26
C GLY A 101 -2.62 4.07 0.86
N VAL A 102 -3.37 3.12 0.27
CA VAL A 102 -3.55 1.78 0.83
C VAL A 102 -3.22 0.70 -0.22
N LEU A 103 -2.43 -0.29 0.19
CA LEU A 103 -2.22 -1.56 -0.51
C LEU A 103 -2.62 -2.71 0.42
N ALA A 104 -3.62 -3.50 0.02
CA ALA A 104 -4.12 -4.62 0.80
C ALA A 104 -4.10 -5.91 -0.04
N ILE A 105 -3.36 -6.92 0.40
CA ILE A 105 -3.23 -8.21 -0.27
C ILE A 105 -3.50 -9.37 0.69
N ARG A 106 -4.26 -10.36 0.22
CA ARG A 106 -4.54 -11.61 0.91
C ARG A 106 -4.19 -12.79 0.00
N ALA A 107 -3.42 -13.73 0.51
CA ALA A 107 -3.27 -15.07 -0.03
C ALA A 107 -3.79 -16.11 0.98
N GLU A 108 -4.40 -17.20 0.51
CA GLU A 108 -4.81 -18.31 1.38
C GLU A 108 -3.62 -19.17 1.81
N GLU A 109 -2.62 -19.31 0.92
CA GLU A 109 -1.38 -20.03 1.12
C GLU A 109 -0.19 -19.06 1.08
N ASP A 110 0.58 -19.07 -0.01
CA ASP A 110 1.91 -18.47 -0.06
C ASP A 110 1.90 -17.14 -0.79
N ILE A 111 2.64 -16.16 -0.26
CA ILE A 111 3.13 -15.02 -1.04
C ILE A 111 4.62 -15.21 -1.25
N THR A 112 5.06 -15.26 -2.51
CA THR A 112 6.48 -15.24 -2.89
C THR A 112 6.81 -13.91 -3.53
N LEU A 113 7.77 -13.17 -2.95
CA LEU A 113 8.26 -11.92 -3.50
C LEU A 113 9.38 -12.19 -4.49
N ASN A 114 9.20 -11.76 -5.74
CA ASN A 114 10.26 -11.57 -6.73
C ASN A 114 10.33 -10.10 -7.19
N ALA A 115 9.59 -9.23 -6.49
CA ALA A 115 9.55 -7.80 -6.62
C ALA A 115 8.93 -7.20 -5.34
N PRO A 116 9.12 -5.90 -5.06
CA PRO A 116 8.69 -5.31 -3.79
C PRO A 116 7.18 -4.99 -3.72
N LEU A 117 6.67 -4.92 -2.48
CA LEU A 117 5.39 -4.28 -2.17
C LEU A 117 5.67 -2.87 -1.65
N PHE A 118 5.06 -1.85 -2.25
CA PHE A 118 5.52 -0.48 -2.11
C PHE A 118 4.39 0.52 -1.83
N ALA A 119 4.53 1.27 -0.74
CA ALA A 119 3.68 2.38 -0.35
C ALA A 119 4.54 3.58 0.12
N ASP A 120 5.78 3.69 -0.34
CA ASP A 120 6.60 4.86 0.01
C ASP A 120 6.02 6.11 -0.65
N SER A 121 5.96 7.20 0.13
CA SER A 121 5.49 8.52 -0.35
C SER A 121 4.06 8.53 -0.90
N THR A 122 3.23 7.54 -0.54
CA THR A 122 1.81 7.44 -0.96
C THR A 122 0.82 7.89 0.12
N GLY A 123 1.30 8.32 1.28
CA GLY A 123 0.52 8.84 2.42
C GLY A 123 0.13 10.31 2.27
N TYR A 124 -0.15 11.00 3.38
CA TYR A 124 -0.60 12.40 3.33
C TYR A 124 0.42 13.30 2.61
N SER A 125 -0.10 14.31 1.91
CA SER A 125 0.70 15.20 1.07
C SER A 125 1.60 16.09 1.92
N GLY A 126 2.84 16.30 1.49
CA GLY A 126 3.68 17.36 2.05
C GLY A 126 3.12 18.75 1.73
N GLY A 127 3.55 19.76 2.50
CA GLY A 127 3.17 21.16 2.28
C GLY A 127 3.60 21.59 0.88
N ALA A 128 2.71 22.29 0.17
CA ALA A 128 2.97 22.75 -1.19
C ALA A 128 4.00 23.89 -1.22
N PHE A 129 4.57 24.12 -2.40
CA PHE A 129 5.39 25.30 -2.64
C PHE A 129 4.51 26.55 -2.72
N PHE A 130 4.99 27.63 -2.10
CA PHE A 130 4.51 28.98 -2.41
C PHE A 130 5.67 29.96 -2.34
N GLN A 131 5.80 30.82 -3.35
CA GLN A 131 6.78 31.91 -3.35
C GLN A 131 6.14 33.15 -2.73
N HIS A 132 6.63 33.57 -1.56
CA HIS A 132 6.13 34.77 -0.90
C HIS A 132 6.88 36.02 -1.37
N ASN A 133 6.21 37.18 -1.38
CA ASN A 133 6.82 38.46 -1.76
C ASN A 133 7.47 39.15 -0.55
N SER A 134 8.23 38.40 0.25
CA SER A 134 8.68 38.85 1.57
C SER A 134 9.92 39.73 1.51
N SER A 135 9.80 40.94 2.02
CA SER A 135 10.91 41.73 2.54
C SER A 135 10.92 41.63 4.07
N CYS A 136 12.08 41.70 4.71
CA CYS A 136 12.14 41.78 6.17
C CYS A 136 13.16 42.80 6.63
N GLY A 137 12.78 43.53 7.69
CA GLY A 137 13.55 44.61 8.27
C GLY A 137 12.77 45.27 9.42
N PHE A 138 13.25 46.42 9.91
CA PHE A 138 12.71 47.07 11.11
C PHE A 138 11.23 47.43 11.00
N LEU A 139 10.80 47.86 9.80
CA LEU A 139 9.41 48.22 9.53
C LEU A 139 8.52 47.00 9.17
N ASN A 140 9.15 45.85 8.87
CA ASN A 140 8.52 44.60 8.44
C ASN A 140 9.10 43.42 9.26
N PRO A 141 8.69 43.25 10.53
CA PRO A 141 9.24 42.23 11.42
C PRO A 141 8.82 40.82 10.99
N VAL A 142 9.56 39.80 11.41
CA VAL A 142 9.21 38.39 11.11
C VAL A 142 7.86 38.01 11.72
N GLY A 143 7.00 37.38 10.93
CA GLY A 143 5.74 36.79 11.41
C GLY A 143 5.96 35.75 12.53
N ASN A 144 5.38 36.00 13.71
CA ASN A 144 5.53 35.15 14.91
C ASN A 144 4.34 34.23 15.20
N GLY A 145 3.30 34.29 14.38
CA GLY A 145 2.10 33.46 14.46
C GLY A 145 2.37 31.99 14.17
N TYR A 146 1.39 31.16 14.50
CA TYR A 146 1.44 29.71 14.37
C TYR A 146 0.69 29.21 13.14
N ALA A 147 -0.32 29.95 12.71
CA ALA A 147 -1.13 29.68 11.53
C ALA A 147 -1.36 30.95 10.71
N TYR A 148 -1.32 30.79 9.38
CA TYR A 148 -1.52 31.82 8.36
C TYR A 148 -2.27 31.23 7.17
N ASP A 149 -2.68 32.09 6.25
CA ASP A 149 -3.03 31.70 4.87
C ASP A 149 -1.73 31.55 4.06
N ALA A 150 -1.40 30.34 3.64
CA ALA A 150 -0.18 30.08 2.88
C ALA A 150 -0.18 30.70 1.48
N THR A 151 -1.34 31.01 0.90
CA THR A 151 -1.45 31.62 -0.44
C THR A 151 -1.28 33.13 -0.43
N SER A 152 -1.36 33.75 0.74
CA SER A 152 -1.22 35.19 0.83
C SER A 152 0.24 35.57 0.60
N ALA A 153 0.47 36.47 -0.36
CA ALA A 153 1.79 37.00 -0.67
C ALA A 153 2.31 38.03 0.36
N SER A 154 1.59 38.22 1.49
CA SER A 154 1.98 39.16 2.54
C SER A 154 3.34 38.80 3.16
N GLU A 155 4.06 39.85 3.55
CA GLU A 155 5.41 39.83 4.10
C GLU A 155 5.50 39.16 5.48
N LEU A 156 4.37 38.80 6.11
CA LEU A 156 4.32 38.19 7.44
C LEU A 156 3.87 36.73 7.45
N ASN A 157 3.62 36.14 6.27
CA ASN A 157 3.05 34.80 6.18
C ASN A 157 4.10 33.69 6.28
N GLY A 158 3.61 32.47 6.50
CA GLY A 158 4.42 31.26 6.53
C GLY A 158 4.01 30.26 5.46
N ALA A 159 4.94 29.38 5.11
CA ALA A 159 4.78 28.34 4.11
C ALA A 159 3.75 27.28 4.51
N TYR A 160 3.29 26.52 3.52
CA TYR A 160 2.32 25.45 3.72
C TYR A 160 2.77 24.42 4.77
N LYS A 161 1.83 24.07 5.64
CA LYS A 161 1.90 22.90 6.53
C LYS A 161 1.74 21.62 5.70
N GLY A 162 2.32 20.53 6.20
CA GLY A 162 2.04 19.19 5.71
C GLY A 162 0.63 18.74 6.08
N GLU A 163 0.05 17.88 5.24
CA GLU A 163 -1.25 17.28 5.50
C GLU A 163 -1.15 16.21 6.60
N GLY A 164 -2.22 16.08 7.40
CA GLY A 164 -2.37 15.03 8.40
C GLY A 164 -3.84 14.64 8.58
N ILE A 165 -4.16 13.97 9.68
CA ILE A 165 -5.50 13.44 9.99
C ILE A 165 -6.56 14.52 10.28
N ALA A 166 -6.14 15.76 10.50
CA ALA A 166 -7.02 16.90 10.70
C ALA A 166 -7.31 17.60 9.36
N VAL A 167 -8.52 18.15 9.22
CA VAL A 167 -8.86 19.08 8.13
C VAL A 167 -8.64 20.49 8.66
N ILE A 168 -7.89 21.31 7.92
CA ILE A 168 -7.55 22.67 8.31
C ILE A 168 -8.18 23.62 7.29
N PRO A 169 -8.80 24.72 7.72
CA PRO A 169 -9.22 25.79 6.81
C PRO A 169 -8.04 26.37 6.01
N SER A 170 -8.27 26.76 4.76
CA SER A 170 -7.22 27.29 3.87
C SER A 170 -6.61 28.61 4.37
N ASN A 171 -7.29 29.35 5.25
CA ASN A 171 -6.74 30.55 5.87
C ASN A 171 -5.83 30.26 7.09
N LEU A 172 -5.59 28.98 7.40
CA LEU A 172 -4.79 28.49 8.53
C LEU A 172 -3.81 27.38 8.10
N ASP A 173 -3.65 27.15 6.80
CA ASP A 173 -2.83 26.07 6.23
C ASP A 173 -1.34 26.42 6.10
N GLY A 174 -0.95 27.65 6.42
CA GLY A 174 0.42 28.15 6.44
C GLY A 174 1.00 28.36 7.83
N GLY A 175 2.33 28.44 7.94
CA GLY A 175 3.05 28.78 9.17
C GLY A 175 3.50 27.61 10.03
N ARG A 176 4.15 27.94 11.16
CA ARG A 176 5.00 27.02 11.91
C ARG A 176 4.32 25.91 12.70
N ALA A 177 3.06 26.04 13.11
CA ALA A 177 2.46 24.98 13.91
C ALA A 177 2.10 23.74 13.09
N ALA A 178 2.38 22.57 13.64
CA ALA A 178 1.98 21.27 13.09
C ALA A 178 0.48 21.01 13.29
N PRO A 179 -0.29 20.73 12.22
CA PRO A 179 -1.68 20.34 12.35
C PRO A 179 -1.80 18.82 12.59
N ALA A 180 -2.03 18.43 13.85
CA ALA A 180 -1.94 17.04 14.26
C ALA A 180 -0.61 16.42 13.79
N ASN A 181 -0.65 15.34 13.00
CA ASN A 181 0.55 14.66 12.52
C ASN A 181 1.17 15.26 11.25
N GLY A 182 0.59 16.29 10.65
CA GLY A 182 1.26 17.05 9.58
C GLY A 182 2.39 17.93 10.15
N GLY A 183 3.50 18.08 9.42
CA GLY A 183 4.59 18.98 9.82
C GLY A 183 4.21 20.45 9.65
N GLY A 184 4.65 21.33 10.55
CA GLY A 184 4.50 22.77 10.37
C GLY A 184 5.36 23.31 9.23
N GLY A 185 4.87 24.30 8.50
CA GLY A 185 5.68 25.01 7.49
C GLY A 185 6.74 25.91 8.13
N GLY A 186 7.63 26.49 7.33
CA GLY A 186 8.51 27.56 7.78
C GLY A 186 7.74 28.88 7.94
N ASN A 187 7.93 29.63 9.03
CA ASN A 187 7.46 31.02 9.08
C ASN A 187 8.34 31.94 8.22
N ASN A 188 7.89 33.19 8.11
CA ASN A 188 8.49 34.22 7.28
C ASN A 188 10.00 34.34 7.42
N HIS A 189 10.62 34.64 6.28
CA HIS A 189 12.04 34.86 6.08
C HIS A 189 12.88 33.60 6.24
N ASN A 190 12.49 32.55 5.53
CA ASN A 190 13.34 31.41 5.15
C ASN A 190 13.67 30.48 6.31
N ASN A 191 12.70 30.31 7.21
CA ASN A 191 12.72 29.23 8.19
C ASN A 191 12.41 27.90 7.50
N GLY A 192 12.98 26.82 8.03
CA GLY A 192 12.79 25.47 7.52
C GLY A 192 11.46 24.86 7.93
N GLY A 193 10.92 24.01 7.06
CA GLY A 193 9.73 23.19 7.31
C GLY A 193 10.03 22.01 8.24
N ALA A 194 9.03 21.59 9.01
CA ALA A 194 9.16 20.50 9.97
C ALA A 194 8.78 19.15 9.37
N GLY A 195 9.29 18.07 9.96
CA GLY A 195 8.94 16.71 9.55
C GLY A 195 7.51 16.32 9.96
N GLY A 196 6.88 15.47 9.16
CA GLY A 196 5.60 14.84 9.48
C GLY A 196 5.73 13.77 10.57
N ALA A 197 4.59 13.32 11.10
CA ALA A 197 4.52 12.35 12.19
C ALA A 197 3.59 11.16 11.89
N ASN A 198 3.75 10.11 12.70
CA ASN A 198 2.84 8.98 12.83
C ASN A 198 2.57 8.76 14.34
N LEU A 199 2.79 7.56 14.88
CA LEU A 199 2.64 7.32 16.33
C LEU A 199 3.71 8.02 17.18
N THR A 200 4.79 8.48 16.57
CA THR A 200 5.85 9.26 17.20
C THR A 200 6.04 10.60 16.48
N ALA A 201 6.68 11.55 17.15
CA ALA A 201 6.75 12.93 16.68
C ALA A 201 7.76 13.12 15.53
N GLY A 202 7.44 14.04 14.62
CA GLY A 202 8.36 14.54 13.60
C GLY A 202 9.37 15.52 14.19
N GLY A 203 10.47 15.74 13.47
CA GLY A 203 11.51 16.69 13.85
C GLY A 203 11.12 18.13 13.52
N ASN A 204 11.53 19.07 14.37
CA ASN A 204 11.38 20.50 14.08
C ASN A 204 12.30 20.90 12.90
N GLY A 205 11.91 21.92 12.13
CA GLY A 205 12.78 22.56 11.14
C GLY A 205 13.90 23.39 11.80
N GLY A 206 14.80 23.94 11.00
CA GLY A 206 15.78 24.94 11.40
C GLY A 206 15.19 26.35 11.31
N ALA A 207 15.71 27.29 12.11
CA ALA A 207 15.31 28.70 12.00
C ALA A 207 16.29 29.48 11.15
N ASN A 208 15.89 30.65 10.63
CA ASN A 208 16.83 31.62 10.06
C ASN A 208 17.72 32.21 11.17
N PHE A 209 19.04 32.20 10.96
CA PHE A 209 20.05 32.71 11.90
C PHE A 209 21.03 33.71 11.23
N SER A 210 20.56 34.40 10.18
CA SER A 210 21.27 35.45 9.43
C SER A 210 21.59 36.68 10.28
N THR A 211 22.85 37.11 10.35
CA THR A 211 23.32 38.27 11.13
C THR A 211 23.26 39.58 10.33
N SER A 212 22.09 40.22 10.28
CA SER A 212 21.92 41.57 9.71
C SER A 212 21.62 42.59 10.81
N PRO A 213 22.08 43.85 10.72
CA PRO A 213 21.74 44.93 11.68
C PRO A 213 20.22 45.19 11.82
N VAL A 214 19.42 44.63 10.91
CA VAL A 214 17.95 44.75 10.84
C VAL A 214 17.27 43.37 10.89
N GLY A 215 17.93 42.40 11.54
CA GLY A 215 17.80 40.96 11.32
C GLY A 215 16.42 40.32 11.45
N CYS A 216 16.16 39.42 10.51
CA CYS A 216 15.00 38.53 10.39
C CYS A 216 15.18 37.24 11.20
N THR A 217 15.85 37.36 12.33
CA THR A 217 16.28 36.24 13.15
C THR A 217 15.31 36.02 14.29
N GLY A 218 14.91 34.77 14.48
CA GLY A 218 14.12 34.36 15.61
C GLY A 218 13.78 32.88 15.52
N ASN A 219 13.36 32.30 16.63
CA ASN A 219 13.03 30.89 16.69
C ASN A 219 11.63 30.63 16.12
N TYR A 220 11.48 30.80 14.80
CA TYR A 220 10.23 30.66 14.06
C TYR A 220 10.24 29.47 13.07
N LYS A 221 11.10 28.49 13.34
CA LYS A 221 11.14 27.19 12.66
C LYS A 221 9.77 26.50 12.63
N GLY A 222 9.54 25.69 11.60
CA GLY A 222 8.44 24.75 11.59
C GLY A 222 8.51 23.80 12.80
N LEU A 223 7.36 23.58 13.43
CA LEU A 223 7.19 22.64 14.54
C LEU A 223 6.84 21.26 13.99
N GLY A 224 7.50 20.23 14.52
CA GLY A 224 7.35 18.84 14.08
C GLY A 224 5.92 18.33 14.23
N GLY A 225 5.53 17.44 13.32
CA GLY A 225 4.26 16.73 13.41
C GLY A 225 4.09 16.07 14.78
N LYS A 226 2.86 16.06 15.28
CA LYS A 226 2.53 15.55 16.61
C LYS A 226 2.27 14.06 16.57
N ALA A 227 2.76 13.36 17.59
CA ALA A 227 2.54 11.93 17.77
C ALA A 227 1.04 11.61 17.95
N LEU A 228 0.53 10.62 17.21
CA LEU A 228 -0.84 10.12 17.33
C LEU A 228 -0.97 9.09 18.47
N SER A 229 -0.62 9.49 19.69
CA SER A 229 -0.41 8.58 20.83
C SER A 229 -1.69 8.01 21.48
N SER A 230 -2.84 8.67 21.33
CA SER A 230 -4.13 8.26 21.92
C SER A 230 -4.93 7.26 21.06
N TRP A 231 -4.23 6.40 20.30
CA TRP A 231 -4.82 5.51 19.29
C TRP A 231 -5.39 4.19 19.83
N GLY A 232 -5.17 3.90 21.11
CA GLY A 232 -5.84 2.83 21.86
C GLY A 232 -5.53 1.40 21.41
N GLY A 233 -4.53 1.17 20.55
CA GLY A 233 -4.25 -0.16 20.03
C GLY A 233 -5.04 -0.52 18.76
N THR A 234 -5.95 0.35 18.29
CA THR A 234 -7.01 -0.06 17.35
C THR A 234 -7.11 0.76 16.08
N LYS A 235 -6.35 1.85 15.98
CA LYS A 235 -6.34 2.76 14.83
C LYS A 235 -5.03 2.66 14.05
N ILE A 236 -5.09 2.92 12.75
CA ILE A 236 -3.92 2.98 11.86
C ILE A 236 -3.96 4.23 10.99
N PHE A 237 -2.78 4.71 10.56
CA PHE A 237 -2.66 6.00 9.89
C PHE A 237 -1.70 5.92 8.71
N LEU A 238 -1.95 6.76 7.69
CA LEU A 238 -0.90 7.19 6.78
C LEU A 238 0.12 8.01 7.55
N GLY A 239 1.37 8.03 7.07
CA GLY A 239 2.36 9.00 7.54
C GLY A 239 1.91 10.42 7.22
N GLY A 240 2.11 11.35 8.16
CA GLY A 240 1.91 12.78 7.94
C GLY A 240 2.91 13.35 6.94
N GLY A 241 2.47 14.32 6.13
CA GLY A 241 3.36 15.06 5.24
C GLY A 241 4.27 16.01 6.02
N GLY A 242 5.48 16.24 5.52
CA GLY A 242 6.36 17.30 6.01
C GLY A 242 5.86 18.68 5.62
N GLY A 243 6.19 19.71 6.37
CA GLY A 243 5.92 21.10 6.01
C GLY A 243 6.90 21.64 4.97
N ALA A 244 6.44 22.60 4.17
CA ALA A 244 7.31 23.31 3.24
C ALA A 244 8.23 24.29 4.00
N GLY A 245 9.44 24.50 3.52
CA GLY A 245 10.26 25.63 3.94
C GLY A 245 9.74 26.95 3.36
N HIS A 246 10.02 28.05 4.04
CA HIS A 246 9.64 29.37 3.53
C HIS A 246 10.58 29.80 2.40
N ALA A 247 10.02 30.33 1.31
CA ALA A 247 10.80 30.78 0.16
C ALA A 247 10.33 32.16 -0.35
N ASN A 248 11.28 33.01 -0.69
CA ASN A 248 11.02 34.33 -1.31
C ASN A 248 11.92 34.66 -2.50
N SER A 249 13.03 33.95 -2.69
CA SER A 249 14.08 34.36 -3.63
C SER A 249 14.17 33.49 -4.88
N THR A 250 13.64 32.26 -4.84
CA THR A 250 13.84 31.28 -5.91
C THR A 250 12.52 30.68 -6.39
N SER A 251 12.32 30.65 -7.71
CA SER A 251 11.16 30.00 -8.33
C SER A 251 11.45 28.52 -8.61
N GLN A 252 11.35 27.67 -7.58
CA GLN A 252 11.40 26.21 -7.75
C GLN A 252 10.26 25.52 -7.01
N PRO A 253 9.78 24.35 -7.45
CA PRO A 253 8.69 23.64 -6.78
C PRO A 253 9.16 23.01 -5.45
N TYR A 254 9.29 23.82 -4.39
CA TYR A 254 9.66 23.37 -3.04
C TYR A 254 8.47 22.77 -2.28
N ALA A 255 8.46 21.46 -2.08
CA ALA A 255 7.41 20.80 -1.28
C ALA A 255 8.00 20.09 -0.06
N GLY A 256 7.19 19.96 0.98
CA GLY A 256 7.40 18.96 2.03
C GLY A 256 7.37 17.55 1.46
N GLY A 257 8.03 16.62 2.15
CA GLY A 257 7.95 15.21 1.77
C GLY A 257 6.58 14.61 2.06
N ASN A 258 6.02 13.83 1.13
CA ASN A 258 4.80 13.05 1.38
C ASN A 258 5.06 11.95 2.41
N GLY A 259 4.05 11.63 3.24
CA GLY A 259 4.14 10.50 4.17
C GLY A 259 4.07 9.13 3.47
N GLY A 260 4.37 8.07 4.21
CA GLY A 260 4.21 6.69 3.77
C GLY A 260 2.76 6.21 3.85
N GLY A 261 2.38 5.27 2.99
CA GLY A 261 1.04 4.68 2.95
C GLY A 261 0.80 3.56 3.96
N ILE A 262 -0.26 2.81 3.75
CA ILE A 262 -0.63 1.62 4.52
C ILE A 262 -0.43 0.38 3.64
N ILE A 263 0.25 -0.64 4.18
CA ILE A 263 0.32 -1.97 3.58
C ILE A 263 -0.31 -2.98 4.54
N ILE A 264 -1.21 -3.82 4.05
CA ILE A 264 -1.76 -4.96 4.79
C ILE A 264 -1.47 -6.24 3.99
N VAL A 265 -0.76 -7.17 4.62
CA VAL A 265 -0.42 -8.48 4.04
C VAL A 265 -0.99 -9.59 4.92
N ILE A 266 -1.85 -10.42 4.34
CA ILE A 266 -2.44 -11.60 4.98
C ILE A 266 -2.04 -12.84 4.17
N ALA A 267 -1.35 -13.81 4.77
CA ALA A 267 -0.99 -15.07 4.11
C ALA A 267 -0.73 -16.22 5.09
N ASN A 268 -0.67 -17.46 4.59
CA ASN A 268 -0.16 -18.59 5.35
C ASN A 268 1.37 -18.53 5.47
N ASN A 269 2.07 -18.39 4.33
CA ASN A 269 3.53 -18.24 4.28
C ASN A 269 3.96 -17.02 3.47
N LEU A 270 5.11 -16.44 3.81
CA LEU A 270 5.75 -15.37 3.05
C LEU A 270 7.22 -15.69 2.76
N THR A 271 7.57 -15.73 1.47
CA THR A 271 8.94 -15.92 1.00
C THR A 271 9.48 -14.61 0.43
N GLY A 272 10.49 -14.01 1.06
CA GLY A 272 10.97 -12.67 0.72
C GLY A 272 11.97 -12.56 -0.42
N ASN A 273 12.79 -13.59 -0.68
CA ASN A 273 13.85 -13.65 -1.71
C ASN A 273 14.76 -12.40 -1.83
N GLY A 274 14.95 -11.63 -0.76
CA GLY A 274 15.76 -10.41 -0.72
C GLY A 274 14.99 -9.12 -1.07
N TYR A 275 13.70 -9.19 -1.34
CA TYR A 275 12.86 -8.04 -1.66
C TYR A 275 12.32 -7.33 -0.43
N LYS A 276 11.71 -6.16 -0.66
CA LYS A 276 11.24 -5.26 0.39
C LYS A 276 9.71 -5.15 0.41
N ILE A 277 9.17 -4.94 1.62
CA ILE A 277 7.84 -4.41 1.87
C ILE A 277 8.06 -3.04 2.54
N SER A 278 7.67 -1.95 1.88
CA SER A 278 8.12 -0.61 2.24
C SER A 278 6.98 0.41 2.25
N ALA A 279 6.90 1.21 3.31
CA ALA A 279 5.97 2.32 3.48
C ALA A 279 6.68 3.56 4.06
N ASN A 280 7.82 3.94 3.49
CA ASN A 280 8.62 5.06 3.96
C ASN A 280 7.99 6.43 3.62
N GLY A 281 8.30 7.42 4.44
CA GLY A 281 8.10 8.82 4.10
C GLY A 281 9.13 9.33 3.07
N GLN A 282 8.75 10.36 2.34
CA GLN A 282 9.60 11.03 1.36
C GLN A 282 10.55 12.01 2.04
N THR A 283 11.80 12.08 1.56
CA THR A 283 12.74 13.14 1.94
C THR A 283 12.19 14.52 1.54
N GLY A 284 12.27 15.48 2.47
CA GLY A 284 11.96 16.88 2.22
C GLY A 284 12.95 17.49 1.24
N LYS A 285 12.49 18.45 0.43
CA LYS A 285 13.32 19.05 -0.60
C LYS A 285 14.41 19.95 0.01
N SER A 286 15.66 19.71 -0.38
CA SER A 286 16.78 20.62 -0.12
C SER A 286 16.70 21.89 -0.98
N THR A 287 17.33 22.96 -0.53
CA THR A 287 17.28 24.26 -1.21
C THR A 287 18.64 24.97 -1.21
N LEU A 288 18.74 25.99 -2.06
CA LEU A 288 19.80 26.97 -2.12
C LEU A 288 19.14 28.33 -1.84
N TYR A 289 19.58 29.05 -0.79
CA TYR A 289 19.13 30.40 -0.41
C TYR A 289 17.73 30.61 0.19
N ASP A 290 17.01 29.56 0.58
CA ASP A 290 15.68 29.68 1.18
C ASP A 290 15.51 28.66 2.32
N GLY A 291 14.36 28.58 2.96
CA GLY A 291 14.09 27.54 3.96
C GLY A 291 13.95 26.18 3.28
N ALA A 292 14.62 25.15 3.79
CA ALA A 292 14.47 23.79 3.30
C ALA A 292 13.22 23.11 3.87
N SER A 293 12.70 22.10 3.17
CA SER A 293 11.45 21.45 3.53
C SER A 293 11.64 20.24 4.44
N GLY A 294 10.63 19.95 5.26
CA GLY A 294 10.64 18.79 6.15
C GLY A 294 10.30 17.47 5.45
N GLY A 295 10.80 16.36 5.99
CA GLY A 295 10.51 15.01 5.50
C GLY A 295 9.15 14.47 5.94
N GLY A 296 8.53 13.62 5.12
CA GLY A 296 7.29 12.93 5.47
C GLY A 296 7.54 11.80 6.47
N ALA A 297 6.54 11.46 7.29
CA ALA A 297 6.65 10.32 8.20
C ALA A 297 6.50 8.97 7.49
N GLY A 298 7.04 7.92 8.09
CA GLY A 298 6.74 6.54 7.73
C GLY A 298 5.26 6.21 7.92
N GLY A 299 4.76 5.28 7.12
CA GLY A 299 3.37 4.81 7.12
C GLY A 299 3.13 3.64 8.08
N THR A 300 2.10 2.84 7.78
CA THR A 300 1.74 1.65 8.57
C THR A 300 1.90 0.37 7.75
N ILE A 301 2.49 -0.68 8.32
CA ILE A 301 2.53 -2.01 7.72
C ILE A 301 1.91 -3.00 8.70
N ILE A 302 0.93 -3.78 8.26
CA ILE A 302 0.34 -4.89 9.01
C ILE A 302 0.71 -6.20 8.33
N MET A 303 1.40 -7.06 9.09
CA MET A 303 1.78 -8.40 8.67
C MET A 303 0.99 -9.42 9.48
N HIS A 304 0.11 -10.16 8.80
CA HIS A 304 -0.61 -11.29 9.36
C HIS A 304 -0.20 -12.57 8.62
N ILE A 305 0.89 -13.18 9.06
CA ILE A 305 1.44 -14.41 8.49
C ILE A 305 1.24 -15.55 9.48
N ILE A 306 0.52 -16.60 9.08
CA ILE A 306 0.05 -17.63 10.00
C ILE A 306 1.16 -18.63 10.35
N ASN A 307 1.89 -19.11 9.35
CA ASN A 307 2.83 -20.21 9.51
C ASN A 307 4.29 -19.75 9.49
N ALA A 308 4.82 -19.27 8.36
CA ALA A 308 6.25 -19.02 8.26
C ALA A 308 6.66 -17.84 7.37
N TYR A 309 7.77 -17.21 7.78
CA TYR A 309 8.59 -16.33 6.94
C TYR A 309 9.82 -17.11 6.47
N SER A 310 10.18 -16.98 5.19
CA SER A 310 11.39 -17.60 4.65
C SER A 310 12.11 -16.72 3.64
N GLY A 311 13.40 -16.98 3.42
CA GLY A 311 14.27 -16.14 2.60
C GLY A 311 14.58 -14.79 3.24
N ALA A 312 15.53 -14.05 2.66
CA ALA A 312 15.81 -12.69 3.09
C ALA A 312 14.59 -11.79 2.84
N LEU A 313 14.24 -10.93 3.79
CA LEU A 313 13.12 -10.00 3.69
C LEU A 313 13.45 -8.73 4.49
N THR A 314 13.17 -7.57 3.90
CA THR A 314 13.20 -6.29 4.62
C THR A 314 11.81 -5.68 4.68
N ILE A 315 11.35 -5.34 5.89
CA ILE A 315 10.08 -4.64 6.12
C ILE A 315 10.39 -3.28 6.75
N GLN A 316 10.01 -2.19 6.11
CA GLN A 316 10.43 -0.85 6.54
C GLN A 316 9.33 0.21 6.43
N ALA A 317 9.22 1.04 7.46
CA ALA A 317 8.37 2.22 7.52
C ALA A 317 9.18 3.37 8.13
N ASN A 318 10.24 3.79 7.45
CA ASN A 318 11.13 4.85 7.90
C ASN A 318 10.55 6.23 7.58
N GLY A 319 10.91 7.23 8.39
CA GLY A 319 10.68 8.63 8.06
C GLY A 319 11.63 9.11 6.95
N GLY A 320 11.18 10.09 6.17
CA GLY A 320 12.02 10.78 5.20
C GLY A 320 12.92 11.80 5.89
N ASN A 321 14.12 12.01 5.35
CA ASN A 321 15.04 13.01 5.88
C ASN A 321 14.50 14.43 5.64
N GLY A 322 14.91 15.39 6.46
CA GLY A 322 14.73 16.81 6.15
C GLY A 322 15.63 17.25 4.99
N GLY A 323 15.21 18.28 4.25
CA GLY A 323 16.01 18.88 3.20
C GLY A 323 17.21 19.65 3.79
N ASN A 324 18.35 19.57 3.11
CA ASN A 324 19.50 20.40 3.42
C ASN A 324 19.29 21.82 2.91
N GLU A 325 19.96 22.75 3.56
CA GLU A 325 19.99 24.15 3.19
C GLU A 325 21.44 24.52 2.86
N ASP A 326 21.64 25.24 1.77
CA ASP A 326 22.95 25.65 1.26
C ASP A 326 22.95 27.17 1.07
N ASP A 327 23.84 27.84 1.83
CA ASP A 327 23.98 29.30 1.88
C ASP A 327 24.98 29.84 0.84
N ASP A 328 25.64 28.97 0.05
CA ASP A 328 26.61 29.29 -1.02
C ASP A 328 27.70 30.30 -0.60
N LEU A 329 28.20 30.18 0.63
CA LEU A 329 29.23 31.05 1.20
C LEU A 329 28.85 32.54 1.23
N ILE A 330 27.57 32.89 1.11
CA ILE A 330 27.14 34.29 1.17
C ILE A 330 27.15 34.77 2.62
N ASN A 331 28.04 35.72 2.90
CA ASN A 331 28.23 36.26 4.24
C ASN A 331 26.91 36.81 4.85
N ASN A 332 26.62 36.39 6.08
CA ASN A 332 25.45 36.76 6.89
C ASN A 332 24.09 36.28 6.35
N ARG A 333 24.04 35.36 5.38
CA ARG A 333 22.79 34.72 4.92
C ARG A 333 22.84 33.27 5.38
N CYS A 334 21.95 32.94 6.31
CA CYS A 334 21.84 31.63 6.94
C CYS A 334 20.39 31.27 7.18
N PHE A 335 19.90 30.29 6.42
CA PHE A 335 18.48 29.91 6.41
C PHE A 335 18.22 28.61 7.17
N GLY A 336 16.96 28.19 7.26
CA GLY A 336 16.57 27.03 8.06
C GLY A 336 16.58 25.73 7.27
N ALA A 337 17.34 24.73 7.73
CA ALA A 337 17.27 23.36 7.22
C ALA A 337 15.93 22.66 7.57
N GLY A 338 15.61 21.55 6.89
CA GLY A 338 14.35 20.81 7.09
C GLY A 338 14.40 19.84 8.27
N GLY A 339 13.27 19.66 8.97
CA GLY A 339 13.12 18.63 10.00
C GLY A 339 12.89 17.23 9.42
N GLY A 340 13.41 16.19 10.07
CA GLY A 340 13.21 14.80 9.66
C GLY A 340 11.80 14.28 10.01
N GLY A 341 11.18 13.49 9.13
CA GLY A 341 9.90 12.84 9.41
C GLY A 341 10.04 11.70 10.42
N SER A 342 9.00 11.41 11.21
CA SER A 342 9.04 10.30 12.16
C SER A 342 9.07 8.93 11.45
N GLY A 343 9.54 7.91 12.14
CA GLY A 343 9.28 6.53 11.75
C GLY A 343 7.78 6.20 11.82
N GLY A 344 7.38 5.19 11.06
CA GLY A 344 6.04 4.64 11.00
C GLY A 344 5.86 3.44 11.95
N VAL A 345 4.96 2.52 11.60
CA VAL A 345 4.64 1.38 12.46
C VAL A 345 4.61 0.08 11.67
N ILE A 346 5.18 -0.98 12.24
CA ILE A 346 5.07 -2.34 11.70
C ILE A 346 4.40 -3.24 12.74
N TYR A 347 3.29 -3.85 12.36
CA TYR A 347 2.53 -4.78 13.17
C TYR A 347 2.78 -6.23 12.73
N PHE A 348 3.01 -7.12 13.68
CA PHE A 348 3.08 -8.57 13.48
C PHE A 348 2.01 -9.27 14.31
N ASN A 349 1.38 -10.30 13.74
CA ASN A 349 0.36 -11.11 14.43
C ASN A 349 0.93 -12.02 15.53
N GLY A 350 2.23 -12.30 15.51
CA GLY A 350 2.95 -13.06 16.53
C GLY A 350 4.18 -12.32 17.02
N SER A 351 5.17 -13.06 17.54
CA SER A 351 6.51 -12.52 17.80
C SER A 351 7.12 -11.95 16.53
N VAL A 352 7.97 -10.92 16.66
CA VAL A 352 8.71 -10.36 15.53
C VAL A 352 9.55 -11.47 14.87
N PRO A 353 9.33 -11.79 13.59
CA PRO A 353 10.06 -12.85 12.90
C PRO A 353 11.52 -12.43 12.66
N ALA A 354 12.40 -13.40 12.35
CA ALA A 354 13.82 -13.17 12.02
C ALA A 354 14.00 -12.57 10.62
N VAL A 355 13.39 -11.41 10.38
CA VAL A 355 13.48 -10.61 9.16
C VAL A 355 14.12 -9.25 9.50
N THR A 356 14.62 -8.54 8.50
CA THR A 356 15.15 -7.20 8.72
C THR A 356 13.99 -6.22 8.84
N THR A 357 13.88 -5.52 9.97
CA THR A 357 12.85 -4.50 10.19
C THR A 357 13.46 -3.12 10.42
N SER A 358 12.84 -2.06 9.91
CA SER A 358 13.28 -0.68 10.15
C SER A 358 12.10 0.28 10.29
N VAL A 359 12.12 1.08 11.36
CA VAL A 359 11.15 2.16 11.63
C VAL A 359 11.89 3.41 12.07
N SER A 360 13.06 3.68 11.50
CA SER A 360 13.89 4.81 11.88
C SER A 360 13.21 6.13 11.54
N GLY A 361 13.37 7.13 12.40
CA GLY A 361 13.09 8.51 12.04
C GLY A 361 14.05 8.98 10.95
N GLY A 362 13.60 9.90 10.10
CA GLY A 362 14.45 10.57 9.14
C GLY A 362 15.42 11.51 9.85
N ASN A 363 16.62 11.65 9.29
CA ASN A 363 17.61 12.59 9.78
C ASN A 363 17.16 14.03 9.54
N SER A 364 17.58 14.96 10.41
CA SER A 364 17.48 16.39 10.11
C SER A 364 18.30 16.74 8.87
N GLY A 365 17.83 17.73 8.12
CA GLY A 365 18.67 18.43 7.17
C GLY A 365 19.80 19.19 7.88
N VAL A 366 20.85 19.51 7.13
CA VAL A 366 21.98 20.31 7.60
C VAL A 366 22.05 21.64 6.84
N ASN A 367 22.63 22.65 7.49
CA ASN A 367 23.10 23.86 6.83
C ASN A 367 24.50 23.62 6.27
N ILE A 368 24.72 24.05 5.03
CA ILE A 368 25.96 23.89 4.27
C ILE A 368 26.48 25.29 3.92
N ASP A 369 27.79 25.47 3.98
CA ASP A 369 28.47 26.68 3.51
C ASP A 369 28.01 28.02 4.16
N ALA A 370 27.52 27.94 5.41
CA ALA A 370 27.13 29.08 6.24
C ALA A 370 28.35 29.93 6.67
N VAL A 371 28.36 31.23 6.32
CA VAL A 371 29.47 32.16 6.63
C VAL A 371 28.97 33.42 7.35
N GLY A 372 29.63 33.79 8.46
CA GLY A 372 29.40 35.05 9.17
C GLY A 372 28.15 35.12 10.05
N CYS A 373 27.46 33.99 10.25
CA CYS A 373 26.12 33.95 10.86
C CYS A 373 26.07 33.89 12.39
N GLY A 374 24.84 34.02 12.93
CA GLY A 374 24.57 33.97 14.36
C GLY A 374 24.57 32.55 14.91
N ALA A 375 24.15 32.39 16.17
CA ALA A 375 24.00 31.06 16.76
C ALA A 375 22.88 30.27 16.05
N PRO A 376 23.17 29.07 15.52
CA PRO A 376 22.20 28.31 14.76
C PRO A 376 21.07 27.77 15.66
N VAL A 377 19.86 27.72 15.12
CA VAL A 377 18.75 26.93 15.66
C VAL A 377 18.55 25.74 14.74
N PRO A 378 19.22 24.60 15.01
CA PRO A 378 19.26 23.49 14.07
C PRO A 378 17.91 22.80 13.94
N ALA A 379 17.71 22.19 12.77
CA ALA A 379 16.65 21.21 12.57
C ALA A 379 16.89 19.98 13.45
N ALA A 380 15.83 19.20 13.67
CA ALA A 380 15.87 17.97 14.45
C ALA A 380 15.46 16.77 13.60
N SER A 381 16.05 15.62 13.89
CA SER A 381 15.63 14.33 13.32
C SER A 381 14.23 13.96 13.82
N GLY A 382 13.51 13.18 13.02
CA GLY A 382 12.26 12.57 13.46
C GLY A 382 12.50 11.51 14.52
N SER A 383 11.50 11.25 15.36
CA SER A 383 11.57 10.14 16.31
C SER A 383 11.46 8.80 15.59
N ASN A 384 12.12 7.77 16.10
CA ASN A 384 11.89 6.41 15.64
C ASN A 384 10.43 6.01 15.87
N GLY A 385 9.92 5.17 14.99
CA GLY A 385 8.58 4.61 15.03
C GLY A 385 8.49 3.41 15.97
N SER A 386 7.58 2.48 15.68
CA SER A 386 7.33 1.34 16.57
C SER A 386 7.17 0.03 15.82
N ILE A 387 7.63 -1.06 16.44
CA ILE A 387 7.34 -2.43 16.01
C ILE A 387 6.46 -3.05 17.08
N ILE A 388 5.28 -3.54 16.69
CA ILE A 388 4.27 -4.06 17.61
C ILE A 388 4.04 -5.53 17.26
N SER A 389 4.25 -6.40 18.24
CA SER A 389 4.01 -7.85 18.14
C SER A 389 2.63 -8.22 18.67
N SER A 390 2.19 -9.45 18.40
CA SER A 390 0.91 -9.98 18.87
C SER A 390 -0.31 -9.13 18.51
N TYR A 391 -0.27 -8.48 17.34
CA TYR A 391 -1.31 -7.61 16.86
C TYR A 391 -2.38 -8.38 16.07
N SER A 392 -3.64 -8.28 16.49
CA SER A 392 -4.77 -8.75 15.71
C SER A 392 -5.34 -7.59 14.90
N TYR A 393 -5.33 -7.72 13.57
CA TYR A 393 -6.03 -6.75 12.73
C TYR A 393 -7.53 -6.78 13.03
N ARG A 394 -8.18 -5.64 12.82
CA ARG A 394 -9.58 -5.43 13.21
C ARG A 394 -10.51 -6.15 12.23
N THR A 395 -11.28 -7.11 12.72
CA THR A 395 -12.35 -7.75 11.96
C THR A 395 -13.47 -8.20 12.91
N SER A 396 -14.72 -8.02 12.49
CA SER A 396 -15.88 -8.43 13.28
C SER A 396 -16.21 -9.91 13.05
N SER A 397 -16.68 -10.55 14.11
CA SER A 397 -17.27 -11.90 14.07
C SER A 397 -18.76 -11.90 14.45
N ALA A 398 -19.33 -10.73 14.77
CA ALA A 398 -20.75 -10.61 15.12
C ALA A 398 -21.57 -10.56 13.83
N SER A 399 -22.40 -11.58 13.57
CA SER A 399 -23.17 -11.68 12.32
C SER A 399 -24.16 -10.52 12.17
N SER A 400 -24.20 -9.94 10.97
CA SER A 400 -25.15 -8.87 10.66
C SER A 400 -26.53 -9.43 10.29
N ASN A 401 -27.58 -8.70 10.69
CA ASN A 401 -28.95 -9.07 10.37
C ASN A 401 -29.31 -8.82 8.89
N TYR A 402 -28.53 -8.00 8.19
CA TYR A 402 -28.78 -7.66 6.79
C TYR A 402 -28.61 -8.86 5.84
N CYS A 403 -27.61 -9.70 6.10
CA CYS A 403 -27.29 -10.86 5.26
C CYS A 403 -28.19 -12.08 5.53
N GLY A 404 -28.94 -12.06 6.63
CA GLY A 404 -29.77 -13.17 7.09
C GLY A 404 -31.14 -13.27 6.40
N SER A 405 -31.75 -12.15 6.01
CA SER A 405 -33.19 -12.10 5.70
C SER A 405 -33.66 -11.16 4.58
N SER A 406 -32.82 -10.29 3.99
CA SER A 406 -33.33 -9.18 3.16
C SER A 406 -32.62 -8.90 1.81
N LEU A 407 -31.45 -9.48 1.53
CA LEU A 407 -30.58 -8.96 0.44
C LEU A 407 -30.43 -9.85 -0.79
N LEU A 408 -30.84 -11.10 -0.69
CA LEU A 408 -30.81 -12.01 -1.83
C LEU A 408 -32.19 -12.64 -1.95
N PRO A 409 -32.93 -12.36 -3.05
CA PRO A 409 -34.07 -13.19 -3.43
C PRO A 409 -33.64 -14.66 -3.49
N VAL A 410 -32.38 -14.98 -3.75
CA VAL A 410 -31.85 -16.35 -3.72
C VAL A 410 -30.58 -16.41 -2.88
N LYS A 411 -30.68 -16.95 -1.67
CA LYS A 411 -29.56 -17.16 -0.75
C LYS A 411 -28.95 -18.54 -0.97
N LEU A 412 -27.62 -18.60 -0.97
CA LEU A 412 -26.87 -19.84 -0.99
C LEU A 412 -26.47 -20.23 0.44
N ILE A 413 -26.74 -21.47 0.80
CA ILE A 413 -26.22 -22.11 2.01
C ILE A 413 -24.76 -22.50 1.78
N SER A 414 -24.44 -23.02 0.59
CA SER A 414 -23.08 -23.41 0.23
C SER A 414 -22.84 -23.35 -1.28
N PHE A 415 -21.58 -23.18 -1.65
CA PHE A 415 -21.07 -23.44 -2.99
C PHE A 415 -19.66 -24.03 -2.85
N ALA A 416 -19.47 -25.22 -3.40
CA ALA A 416 -18.21 -25.95 -3.37
C ALA A 416 -17.81 -26.34 -4.79
N ALA A 417 -16.51 -26.31 -5.06
CA ALA A 417 -15.92 -26.86 -6.26
C ALA A 417 -14.78 -27.79 -5.84
N THR A 418 -14.78 -29.02 -6.33
CA THR A 418 -13.85 -30.07 -5.92
C THR A 418 -13.31 -30.78 -7.15
N ALA A 419 -11.99 -30.98 -7.23
CA ALA A 419 -11.38 -31.79 -8.26
C ALA A 419 -11.79 -33.25 -8.07
N THR A 420 -12.19 -33.92 -9.15
CA THR A 420 -12.47 -35.35 -9.17
C THR A 420 -11.22 -36.14 -9.59
N THR A 421 -11.23 -37.45 -9.35
CA THR A 421 -10.11 -38.35 -9.69
C THR A 421 -9.85 -38.42 -11.19
N ASP A 422 -10.86 -38.19 -12.02
CA ASP A 422 -10.79 -38.11 -13.49
C ASP A 422 -10.46 -36.70 -14.00
N LYS A 423 -9.92 -35.82 -13.14
CA LYS A 423 -9.47 -34.46 -13.46
C LYS A 423 -10.57 -33.53 -13.99
N LYS A 424 -11.80 -33.76 -13.58
CA LYS A 424 -12.93 -32.84 -13.78
C LYS A 424 -13.09 -31.98 -12.53
N VAL A 425 -13.98 -31.00 -12.61
CA VAL A 425 -14.39 -30.24 -11.41
C VAL A 425 -15.85 -30.49 -11.15
N GLN A 426 -16.15 -31.14 -10.03
CA GLN A 426 -17.49 -31.27 -9.49
C GLN A 426 -17.83 -29.97 -8.75
N LEU A 427 -18.95 -29.37 -9.10
CA LEU A 427 -19.50 -28.20 -8.43
C LEU A 427 -20.82 -28.57 -7.77
N ASN A 428 -20.94 -28.26 -6.48
CA ASN A 428 -22.14 -28.51 -5.70
C ASN A 428 -22.55 -27.22 -4.98
N TRP A 429 -23.83 -26.91 -4.98
CA TRP A 429 -24.36 -25.81 -4.19
C TRP A 429 -25.71 -26.13 -3.61
N GLU A 430 -26.02 -25.44 -2.53
CA GLU A 430 -27.32 -25.50 -1.89
C GLU A 430 -27.92 -24.09 -1.81
N ALA A 431 -29.14 -23.95 -2.32
CA ALA A 431 -29.93 -22.74 -2.23
C ALA A 431 -30.93 -22.85 -1.06
N GLU A 432 -31.00 -21.82 -0.22
CA GLU A 432 -31.92 -21.75 0.90
C GLU A 432 -33.36 -21.56 0.43
N ASN A 433 -33.55 -20.75 -0.60
CA ASN A 433 -34.85 -20.40 -1.19
C ASN A 433 -34.82 -20.51 -2.73
N PRO A 434 -34.78 -21.75 -3.26
CA PRO A 434 -34.68 -22.00 -4.69
C PRO A 434 -35.91 -21.55 -5.50
N LYS A 435 -37.07 -21.38 -4.86
CA LYS A 435 -38.31 -20.86 -5.48
C LYS A 435 -38.19 -19.46 -6.07
N ASP A 436 -37.24 -18.68 -5.58
CA ASP A 436 -37.02 -17.31 -6.00
C ASP A 436 -35.96 -17.23 -7.11
N ALA A 437 -35.28 -18.35 -7.38
CA ALA A 437 -34.30 -18.49 -8.45
C ALA A 437 -34.99 -18.88 -9.76
N LYS A 438 -34.49 -18.31 -10.86
CA LYS A 438 -34.79 -18.74 -12.22
C LYS A 438 -33.73 -19.73 -12.70
N SER A 439 -32.45 -19.43 -12.46
CA SER A 439 -31.34 -20.28 -12.89
C SER A 439 -30.03 -19.96 -12.19
N PHE A 440 -29.13 -20.94 -12.17
CA PHE A 440 -27.73 -20.84 -11.74
C PHE A 440 -26.83 -21.09 -12.96
N SER A 441 -25.99 -20.14 -13.32
CA SER A 441 -24.97 -20.31 -14.36
C SER A 441 -23.62 -20.52 -13.68
N VAL A 442 -23.00 -21.68 -13.92
CA VAL A 442 -21.63 -21.93 -13.46
C VAL A 442 -20.68 -21.22 -14.41
N GLU A 443 -19.88 -20.31 -13.87
CA GLU A 443 -18.92 -19.52 -14.62
C GLU A 443 -17.50 -19.85 -14.18
N ARG A 444 -16.57 -19.96 -15.14
CA ARG A 444 -15.14 -20.14 -14.90
C ARG A 444 -14.37 -18.93 -15.41
N LEU A 445 -13.42 -18.43 -14.61
CA LEU A 445 -12.55 -17.33 -14.98
C LEU A 445 -11.62 -17.74 -16.15
N ILE A 446 -11.51 -16.90 -17.19
CA ILE A 446 -10.61 -17.12 -18.34
C ILE A 446 -9.40 -16.20 -18.28
N SER A 447 -9.61 -14.92 -17.95
CA SER A 447 -8.59 -13.88 -17.79
C SER A 447 -9.08 -12.86 -16.76
N LEU A 448 -8.26 -11.85 -16.41
CA LEU A 448 -8.65 -10.78 -15.49
C LEU A 448 -10.06 -10.25 -15.82
N SER A 449 -11.00 -10.47 -14.90
CA SER A 449 -12.41 -10.09 -14.97
C SER A 449 -13.27 -10.71 -16.10
N ASN A 450 -12.74 -11.60 -16.94
CA ASN A 450 -13.51 -12.27 -17.99
C ASN A 450 -13.92 -13.68 -17.55
N TRP A 451 -15.23 -13.91 -17.47
CA TRP A 451 -15.84 -15.16 -17.06
C TRP A 451 -16.52 -15.84 -18.24
N ARG A 452 -16.44 -17.17 -18.31
CA ARG A 452 -17.21 -17.97 -19.28
C ARG A 452 -18.15 -18.90 -18.56
N THR A 453 -19.39 -18.90 -19.01
CA THR A 453 -20.38 -19.89 -18.61
C THR A 453 -19.95 -21.28 -19.09
N ILE A 454 -19.79 -22.20 -18.14
CA ILE A 454 -19.53 -23.62 -18.38
C ILE A 454 -20.85 -24.34 -18.59
N THR A 455 -21.83 -24.10 -17.71
CA THR A 455 -23.16 -24.67 -17.82
C THR A 455 -24.20 -23.79 -17.12
N LYS A 456 -25.48 -24.03 -17.42
CA LYS A 456 -26.62 -23.37 -16.80
C LYS A 456 -27.61 -24.40 -16.28
N VAL A 457 -27.99 -24.27 -15.02
CA VAL A 457 -28.94 -25.16 -14.33
C VAL A 457 -30.17 -24.34 -13.95
N TYR A 458 -31.34 -24.72 -14.44
CA TYR A 458 -32.58 -24.06 -14.08
C TYR A 458 -33.00 -24.46 -12.66
N ALA A 459 -33.43 -23.46 -11.88
CA ALA A 459 -33.90 -23.70 -10.53
C ALA A 459 -35.30 -24.34 -10.55
N ARG A 460 -35.60 -25.12 -9.51
CA ARG A 460 -36.93 -25.71 -9.28
C ARG A 460 -37.37 -25.39 -7.85
N ASP A 461 -38.64 -25.07 -7.68
CA ASP A 461 -39.15 -24.42 -6.45
C ASP A 461 -38.85 -25.17 -5.14
N TYR A 462 -38.72 -26.49 -5.18
CA TYR A 462 -38.51 -27.34 -4.00
C TYR A 462 -37.14 -28.03 -3.97
N ILE A 463 -36.31 -27.85 -5.00
CA ILE A 463 -34.98 -28.46 -5.06
C ILE A 463 -33.96 -27.48 -4.52
N ARG A 464 -33.36 -27.82 -3.38
CA ARG A 464 -32.34 -26.97 -2.74
C ARG A 464 -30.93 -27.30 -3.20
N GLN A 465 -30.66 -28.56 -3.51
CA GLN A 465 -29.34 -29.05 -3.89
C GLN A 465 -29.20 -29.14 -5.40
N TYR A 466 -28.09 -28.61 -5.89
CA TYR A 466 -27.77 -28.56 -7.30
C TYR A 466 -26.32 -28.97 -7.51
N GLN A 467 -26.06 -29.48 -8.71
CA GLN A 467 -24.73 -29.91 -9.10
C GLN A 467 -24.46 -29.63 -10.57
N ALA A 468 -23.18 -29.49 -10.89
CA ALA A 468 -22.66 -29.38 -12.24
C ALA A 468 -21.25 -29.97 -12.30
N ILE A 469 -20.83 -30.36 -13.51
CA ILE A 469 -19.47 -30.83 -13.76
C ILE A 469 -18.87 -29.93 -14.84
N ASP A 470 -17.69 -29.38 -14.58
CA ASP A 470 -16.80 -28.92 -15.65
C ASP A 470 -16.03 -30.13 -16.15
N GLU A 471 -16.43 -30.62 -17.33
CA GLU A 471 -15.84 -31.79 -17.99
C GLU A 471 -14.43 -31.50 -18.54
N ASN A 472 -14.09 -30.23 -18.76
CA ASN A 472 -12.84 -29.83 -19.41
C ASN A 472 -12.18 -28.66 -18.66
N PRO A 473 -11.85 -28.84 -17.37
CA PRO A 473 -11.09 -27.84 -16.62
C PRO A 473 -9.68 -27.72 -17.23
N LYS A 474 -9.12 -26.51 -17.19
CA LYS A 474 -7.75 -26.30 -17.67
C LYS A 474 -6.77 -26.97 -16.70
N PRO A 475 -5.66 -27.55 -17.17
CA PRO A 475 -4.56 -27.90 -16.28
C PRO A 475 -4.10 -26.67 -15.48
N GLY A 476 -3.83 -26.87 -14.19
CA GLY A 476 -3.50 -25.79 -13.26
C GLY A 476 -4.74 -25.20 -12.58
N GLU A 477 -4.69 -23.89 -12.34
CA GLU A 477 -5.71 -23.17 -11.60
C GLU A 477 -7.01 -22.98 -12.40
N ASN A 478 -8.15 -23.29 -11.79
CA ASN A 478 -9.47 -22.96 -12.27
C ASN A 478 -10.25 -22.27 -11.15
N ILE A 479 -10.86 -21.11 -11.43
CA ILE A 479 -11.68 -20.37 -10.47
C ILE A 479 -13.11 -20.33 -10.99
N TYR A 480 -14.06 -20.72 -10.14
CA TYR A 480 -15.47 -20.84 -10.45
C TYR A 480 -16.31 -19.90 -9.59
N ARG A 481 -17.43 -19.45 -10.12
CA ARG A 481 -18.52 -18.81 -9.36
C ARG A 481 -19.87 -19.22 -9.94
N LEU A 482 -20.93 -19.01 -9.18
CA LEU A 482 -22.29 -19.03 -9.69
C LEU A 482 -22.72 -17.60 -10.04
N SER A 483 -23.33 -17.45 -11.21
CA SER A 483 -24.16 -16.30 -11.57
C SER A 483 -25.62 -16.72 -11.42
N ILE A 484 -26.31 -16.11 -10.47
CA ILE A 484 -27.66 -16.47 -10.03
C ILE A 484 -28.63 -15.47 -10.67
N THR A 485 -29.57 -15.98 -11.46
CA THR A 485 -30.67 -15.16 -11.99
C THR A 485 -31.92 -15.44 -11.16
N GLY A 486 -32.47 -14.40 -10.53
CA GLY A 486 -33.75 -14.45 -9.81
C GLY A 486 -34.96 -14.41 -10.76
N LYS A 487 -36.14 -14.79 -10.27
CA LYS A 487 -37.41 -14.66 -11.02
C LYS A 487 -37.83 -13.21 -11.21
N ASP A 488 -37.37 -12.32 -10.35
CA ASP A 488 -37.46 -10.86 -10.42
C ASP A 488 -36.44 -10.23 -11.39
N ASN A 489 -35.71 -11.05 -12.15
CA ASN A 489 -34.59 -10.66 -13.01
C ASN A 489 -33.39 -10.06 -12.26
N PHE A 490 -33.31 -10.20 -10.93
CA PHE A 490 -32.08 -9.91 -10.19
C PHE A 490 -30.93 -10.79 -10.67
N THR A 491 -29.71 -10.26 -10.66
CA THR A 491 -28.49 -11.04 -10.89
C THR A 491 -27.55 -10.90 -9.70
N GLY A 492 -27.28 -12.01 -9.03
CA GLY A 492 -26.33 -12.11 -7.92
C GLY A 492 -25.19 -13.08 -8.25
N TYR A 493 -24.10 -13.01 -7.49
CA TYR A 493 -22.96 -13.92 -7.65
C TYR A 493 -22.65 -14.63 -6.34
N SER A 494 -22.15 -15.86 -6.41
CA SER A 494 -21.61 -16.57 -5.23
C SER A 494 -20.19 -16.10 -4.91
N VAL A 495 -19.65 -16.61 -3.78
CA VAL A 495 -18.20 -16.63 -3.56
C VAL A 495 -17.51 -17.34 -4.71
N GLN A 496 -16.24 -16.99 -4.95
CA GLN A 496 -15.42 -17.70 -5.91
C GLN A 496 -14.83 -18.95 -5.25
N LYS A 497 -14.83 -20.08 -5.96
CA LYS A 497 -14.20 -21.33 -5.54
C LYS A 497 -13.11 -21.72 -6.51
N ARG A 498 -11.92 -21.93 -5.97
CA ARG A 498 -10.75 -22.30 -6.74
C ARG A 498 -10.49 -23.80 -6.64
N VAL A 499 -10.15 -24.41 -7.77
CA VAL A 499 -9.76 -25.82 -7.87
C VAL A 499 -8.52 -25.93 -8.74
N VAL A 500 -7.52 -26.67 -8.25
CA VAL A 500 -6.31 -26.97 -9.03
C VAL A 500 -6.47 -28.35 -9.65
N ILE A 501 -6.48 -28.40 -10.98
CA ILE A 501 -6.37 -29.67 -11.70
C ILE A 501 -4.89 -29.95 -11.90
N LYS A 502 -4.40 -30.97 -11.20
CA LYS A 502 -3.03 -31.47 -11.42
C LYS A 502 -2.93 -31.92 -12.88
N GLY A 503 -2.24 -31.12 -13.69
CA GLY A 503 -1.92 -31.48 -15.06
C GLY A 503 -1.12 -32.78 -15.09
N GLU A 504 -1.27 -33.56 -16.15
CA GLU A 504 -0.53 -34.83 -16.31
C GLU A 504 0.95 -34.64 -16.72
N ASN A 505 1.46 -33.41 -16.74
CA ASN A 505 2.55 -33.04 -17.65
C ASN A 505 3.73 -32.35 -16.95
N SER A 506 4.36 -33.05 -15.99
CA SER A 506 5.81 -32.88 -15.75
C SER A 506 6.55 -33.83 -16.71
N PHE A 507 7.60 -33.35 -17.36
CA PHE A 507 8.56 -34.25 -18.00
C PHE A 507 9.79 -34.32 -17.11
N SER A 508 10.50 -35.44 -17.10
CA SER A 508 11.74 -35.55 -16.32
C SER A 508 12.95 -35.47 -17.25
N VAL A 509 14.07 -35.02 -16.69
CA VAL A 509 15.32 -34.83 -17.41
C VAL A 509 16.42 -35.57 -16.67
N TYR A 510 17.11 -36.48 -17.35
CA TYR A 510 18.21 -37.24 -16.77
C TYR A 510 19.38 -37.44 -17.76
N PRO A 511 20.65 -37.31 -17.32
CA PRO A 511 21.06 -36.87 -16.00
C PRO A 511 20.84 -35.37 -15.81
N ASN A 512 20.55 -34.96 -14.58
CA ASN A 512 20.50 -33.57 -14.15
C ASN A 512 21.09 -33.50 -12.73
N PRO A 513 22.31 -32.99 -12.52
CA PRO A 513 23.11 -32.20 -13.47
C PRO A 513 23.65 -32.95 -14.70
N ALA A 514 23.72 -32.28 -15.84
CA ALA A 514 24.18 -32.78 -17.13
C ALA A 514 25.54 -32.19 -17.54
N ARG A 515 26.21 -32.83 -18.50
CA ARG A 515 27.44 -32.30 -19.15
C ARG A 515 27.22 -32.05 -20.64
N ASN A 516 27.01 -33.12 -21.41
CA ASN A 516 26.93 -33.08 -22.87
C ASN A 516 25.66 -33.72 -23.46
N LYS A 517 24.90 -34.47 -22.66
CA LYS A 517 23.66 -35.13 -23.09
C LYS A 517 22.64 -35.20 -21.97
N ILE A 518 21.37 -35.16 -22.35
CA ILE A 518 20.21 -35.41 -21.50
C ILE A 518 19.22 -36.32 -22.19
N THR A 519 18.39 -36.98 -21.39
CA THR A 519 17.21 -37.72 -21.82
C THR A 519 16.00 -37.03 -21.24
N VAL A 520 15.09 -36.62 -22.11
CA VAL A 520 13.79 -36.07 -21.73
C VAL A 520 12.78 -37.21 -21.75
N ILE A 521 12.13 -37.44 -20.61
CA ILE A 521 11.10 -38.47 -20.47
C ILE A 521 9.76 -37.78 -20.26
N GLY A 522 8.88 -37.90 -21.25
CA GLY A 522 7.56 -37.27 -21.27
C GLY A 522 6.84 -37.59 -22.59
N LYS A 523 5.51 -37.55 -22.58
CA LYS A 523 4.69 -37.70 -23.79
C LYS A 523 4.46 -36.33 -24.42
N PHE A 524 4.84 -36.18 -25.69
CA PHE A 524 4.71 -34.96 -26.46
C PHE A 524 4.10 -35.25 -27.83
N GLU A 525 3.41 -34.27 -28.40
CA GLU A 525 2.87 -34.37 -29.75
C GLU A 525 3.99 -34.29 -30.79
N ALA A 526 3.85 -35.02 -31.90
CA ALA A 526 4.74 -34.90 -33.04
C ALA A 526 4.73 -33.46 -33.56
N GLY A 527 5.90 -32.85 -33.59
CA GLY A 527 6.09 -31.45 -33.93
C GLY A 527 6.27 -30.51 -32.73
N ALA A 528 6.16 -31.00 -31.49
CA ALA A 528 6.47 -30.22 -30.30
C ALA A 528 7.91 -29.69 -30.36
N VAL A 529 8.09 -28.45 -29.91
CA VAL A 529 9.38 -27.76 -29.95
C VAL A 529 9.98 -27.75 -28.55
N LEU A 530 11.17 -28.35 -28.43
CA LEU A 530 12.01 -28.33 -27.25
C LEU A 530 13.01 -27.17 -27.36
N GLN A 531 13.08 -26.32 -26.35
CA GLN A 531 13.98 -25.17 -26.27
C GLN A 531 14.82 -25.22 -25.00
N ILE A 532 16.08 -24.82 -25.08
CA ILE A 532 16.95 -24.57 -23.91
C ILE A 532 17.21 -23.07 -23.84
N THR A 533 16.87 -22.44 -22.72
CA THR A 533 17.14 -21.03 -22.47
C THR A 533 17.95 -20.85 -21.19
N ASP A 534 18.67 -19.73 -21.04
CA ASP A 534 19.05 -19.28 -19.70
C ASP A 534 17.85 -18.72 -18.94
N ILE A 535 18.09 -18.29 -17.69
CA ILE A 535 17.08 -17.66 -16.83
C ILE A 535 16.59 -16.31 -17.35
N ALA A 536 17.36 -15.64 -18.22
CA ALA A 536 16.99 -14.38 -18.87
C ALA A 536 16.19 -14.60 -20.17
N GLY A 537 15.99 -15.87 -20.57
CA GLY A 537 15.24 -16.25 -21.77
C GLY A 537 16.07 -16.28 -23.06
N LYS A 538 17.39 -16.13 -22.99
CA LYS A 538 18.27 -16.28 -24.17
C LYS A 538 18.25 -17.73 -24.65
N LEU A 539 17.91 -17.95 -25.92
CA LEU A 539 17.82 -19.27 -26.53
C LEU A 539 19.22 -19.83 -26.87
N PHE A 540 19.50 -21.05 -26.42
CA PHE A 540 20.74 -21.78 -26.71
C PHE A 540 20.55 -22.98 -27.64
N SER A 541 19.37 -23.61 -27.60
CA SER A 541 19.06 -24.75 -28.45
C SER A 541 17.57 -24.82 -28.72
N GLU A 542 17.20 -25.25 -29.93
CA GLU A 542 15.84 -25.57 -30.31
C GLU A 542 15.82 -26.87 -31.13
N LYS A 543 14.90 -27.79 -30.79
CA LYS A 543 14.72 -29.05 -31.49
C LYS A 543 13.26 -29.41 -31.61
N LYS A 544 12.80 -29.71 -32.82
CA LYS A 544 11.47 -30.26 -33.07
C LYS A 544 11.47 -31.77 -32.81
N LEU A 545 10.49 -32.26 -32.04
CA LEU A 545 10.31 -33.69 -31.76
C LEU A 545 9.55 -34.34 -32.91
N ASN A 546 10.15 -35.32 -33.58
CA ASN A 546 9.58 -35.94 -34.79
C ASN A 546 8.75 -37.20 -34.52
N THR A 547 8.59 -37.59 -33.26
CA THR A 547 7.96 -38.86 -32.85
C THR A 547 7.14 -38.66 -31.58
N ASN A 548 6.02 -39.38 -31.43
CA ASN A 548 5.23 -39.44 -30.19
C ASN A 548 5.85 -40.37 -29.11
N ASN A 549 7.15 -40.64 -29.20
CA ASN A 549 7.85 -41.48 -28.21
C ASN A 549 7.80 -40.81 -26.83
N SER A 550 7.98 -41.60 -25.77
CA SER A 550 8.03 -41.06 -24.40
C SER A 550 9.45 -40.74 -23.92
N ILE A 551 10.46 -41.03 -24.75
CA ILE A 551 11.89 -40.91 -24.41
C ILE A 551 12.59 -40.19 -25.56
N HIS A 552 13.24 -39.07 -25.27
CA HIS A 552 13.91 -38.23 -26.26
C HIS A 552 15.35 -37.91 -25.81
N PRO A 553 16.36 -38.58 -26.40
CA PRO A 553 17.74 -38.22 -26.18
C PRO A 553 18.10 -36.91 -26.91
N LEU A 554 18.87 -36.06 -26.22
CA LEU A 554 19.33 -34.77 -26.71
C LEU A 554 20.81 -34.58 -26.36
N PHE A 555 21.61 -34.25 -27.38
CA PHE A 555 22.95 -33.69 -27.17
C PHE A 555 22.82 -32.19 -26.91
N LEU A 556 23.47 -31.74 -25.84
CA LEU A 556 23.48 -30.34 -25.45
C LEU A 556 24.53 -29.57 -26.25
N PRO A 557 24.29 -28.29 -26.61
CA PRO A 557 25.35 -27.43 -27.11
C PRO A 557 26.39 -27.18 -26.01
N ALA A 558 27.53 -26.56 -26.37
CA ALA A 558 28.51 -26.12 -25.38
C ALA A 558 27.88 -25.03 -24.49
N LEU A 559 27.43 -25.43 -23.30
CA LEU A 559 26.82 -24.56 -22.30
C LEU A 559 27.81 -24.34 -21.16
N PRO A 560 28.07 -23.09 -20.74
CA PRO A 560 28.76 -22.81 -19.48
C PRO A 560 28.09 -23.52 -18.28
N ALA A 561 28.87 -23.81 -17.24
CA ALA A 561 28.31 -24.35 -15.99
C ALA A 561 27.31 -23.34 -15.40
N GLY A 562 26.11 -23.80 -15.06
CA GLY A 562 25.02 -22.91 -14.66
C GLY A 562 23.64 -23.55 -14.67
N ILE A 563 22.61 -22.73 -14.42
CA ILE A 563 21.20 -23.13 -14.42
C ILE A 563 20.54 -22.64 -15.71
N TYR A 564 19.87 -23.56 -16.39
CA TYR A 564 19.12 -23.36 -17.62
C TYR A 564 17.67 -23.82 -17.44
N LEU A 565 16.81 -23.37 -18.34
CA LEU A 565 15.41 -23.78 -18.44
C LEU A 565 15.24 -24.59 -19.73
N LEU A 566 14.78 -25.83 -19.57
CA LEU A 566 14.35 -26.67 -20.68
C LEU A 566 12.83 -26.48 -20.84
N ARG A 567 12.39 -26.04 -22.02
CA ARG A 567 10.99 -25.73 -22.32
C ARG A 567 10.48 -26.64 -23.42
N ILE A 568 9.28 -27.18 -23.25
CA ILE A 568 8.58 -27.92 -24.30
C ILE A 568 7.12 -27.46 -24.26
N GLU A 569 6.65 -26.81 -25.32
CA GLU A 569 5.34 -26.15 -25.34
C GLU A 569 5.20 -25.11 -24.20
N ARG A 570 4.26 -25.32 -23.25
CA ARG A 570 4.07 -24.51 -22.05
C ARG A 570 4.73 -25.10 -20.79
N ARG A 571 5.49 -26.19 -20.92
CA ARG A 571 6.13 -26.93 -19.80
C ARG A 571 7.57 -26.46 -19.64
N VAL A 572 8.06 -26.34 -18.41
CA VAL A 572 9.42 -25.88 -18.11
C VAL A 572 10.03 -26.76 -17.02
N GLU A 573 11.25 -27.23 -17.23
CA GLU A 573 12.05 -27.95 -16.25
C GLU A 573 13.42 -27.30 -16.06
N LYS A 574 13.95 -27.39 -14.84
CA LYS A 574 15.29 -26.88 -14.52
C LYS A 574 16.34 -27.84 -15.07
N LEU A 575 17.35 -27.33 -15.77
CA LEU A 575 18.52 -28.07 -16.22
C LEU A 575 19.79 -27.47 -15.61
N ILE A 576 20.60 -28.29 -14.93
CA ILE A 576 21.87 -27.87 -14.33
C ILE A 576 23.01 -28.40 -15.20
N ILE A 577 23.93 -27.53 -15.63
CA ILE A 577 25.15 -27.90 -16.37
C ILE A 577 26.37 -27.85 -15.46
N ARG A 578 27.21 -28.88 -15.51
CA ARG A 578 28.47 -29.00 -14.75
C ARG A 578 29.70 -28.97 -15.64
#